data_AF-A0A5C5E735-F1
#
_entry.id   AF-A0A5C5E735-F1
#
_cell.length_a   1.000
_cell.length_b   1.000
_cell.length_c   1.000
_cell.angle_alpha   90.00
_cell.angle_beta   90.00
_cell.angle_gamma   90.00
#
_symmetry.space_group_name_H-M   'P 1'
#
loop_
_entity.id
_entity.type
_entity.pdbx_description
1 polymer ?
#
loop_
_entity_poly.entity_id
_entity_poly.type
_entity_poly.pdbx_seq_one_letter_code
_entity_poly.pdbx_strand_id
1 'polypeptide(L)'
;MGNNEAVFDAYSDEGEQLYFQRGKKTMKCWYRKQIKGMLSEEEGMTLVEVLASILLLSLIITTFLSFFIQAAKINNQTDTVNEATFIAQEQIELLTYYSKTESVEKTKSLMETESSGTNSGFQIKTGLVKSGETLYTGTVTVSKEGKVHAQMETRLSFRTAEDLED
;
A
#
# COMPACT_ATOMS: atom_id res chain seq x y z
N MET A 1 42.42 29.15 -79.68
CA MET A 1 40.95 29.17 -79.55
C MET A 1 40.61 28.54 -78.23
N GLY A 2 40.32 29.35 -77.21
CA GLY A 2 40.02 28.84 -75.88
C GLY A 2 39.83 29.99 -74.92
N ASN A 3 38.88 29.81 -74.01
CA ASN A 3 38.66 30.58 -72.79
C ASN A 3 37.87 31.87 -72.98
N ASN A 4 36.57 31.75 -73.20
CA ASN A 4 35.60 32.78 -72.76
C ASN A 4 34.23 32.20 -72.35
N GLU A 5 33.97 30.90 -72.50
CA GLU A 5 32.71 30.29 -72.01
C GLU A 5 32.77 29.90 -70.52
N ALA A 6 33.94 29.53 -69.98
CA ALA A 6 34.03 29.05 -68.59
C ALA A 6 33.86 30.13 -67.50
N VAL A 7 33.94 31.42 -67.85
CA VAL A 7 33.84 32.52 -66.88
C VAL A 7 32.38 32.97 -66.68
N PHE A 8 31.50 32.70 -67.64
CA PHE A 8 30.09 33.11 -67.56
C PHE A 8 29.25 32.17 -66.69
N ASP A 9 29.52 30.86 -66.73
CA ASP A 9 28.78 29.88 -65.93
C ASP A 9 29.11 29.95 -64.42
N ALA A 10 30.33 30.35 -64.06
CA ALA A 10 30.75 30.47 -62.66
C ALA A 10 30.06 31.63 -61.92
N TYR A 11 29.63 32.68 -62.63
CA TYR A 11 28.99 33.86 -62.02
C TYR A 11 27.47 33.68 -61.81
N SER A 12 26.86 32.70 -62.49
CA SER A 12 25.42 32.40 -62.37
C SER A 12 25.11 31.51 -61.16
N ASP A 13 25.99 30.57 -60.83
CA ASP A 13 25.74 29.55 -59.81
C ASP A 13 25.95 30.07 -58.36
N GLU A 14 26.94 30.96 -58.14
CA GLU A 14 27.18 31.57 -56.82
C GLU A 14 26.07 32.56 -56.42
N GLY A 15 25.49 33.25 -57.41
CA GLY A 15 24.33 34.12 -57.21
C GLY A 15 23.11 33.35 -56.70
N GLU A 16 22.75 32.24 -57.36
CA GLU A 16 21.60 31.43 -56.98
C GLU A 16 21.73 30.83 -55.57
N GLN A 17 22.92 30.38 -55.18
CA GLN A 17 23.13 29.86 -53.81
C GLN A 17 22.97 30.93 -52.73
N LEU A 18 23.44 32.16 -52.98
CA LEU A 18 23.26 33.29 -52.06
C LEU A 18 21.78 33.70 -51.95
N TYR A 19 21.02 33.71 -53.04
CA TYR A 19 19.58 34.00 -53.01
C TYR A 19 18.80 32.90 -52.26
N PHE A 20 19.15 31.62 -52.45
CA PHE A 20 18.51 30.49 -51.77
C PHE A 20 18.80 30.47 -50.26
N GLN A 21 20.02 30.75 -49.84
CA GLN A 21 20.39 30.82 -48.43
C GLN A 21 19.77 32.04 -47.72
N ARG A 22 19.64 33.17 -48.42
CA ARG A 22 18.97 34.36 -47.89
C ARG A 22 17.47 34.14 -47.71
N GLY A 23 16.80 33.46 -48.66
CA GLY A 23 15.41 33.05 -48.55
C GLY A 23 15.14 32.07 -47.39
N LYS A 24 16.05 31.12 -47.14
CA LYS A 24 15.95 30.21 -45.98
C LYS A 24 16.12 30.94 -44.64
N LYS A 25 17.01 31.94 -44.56
CA LYS A 25 17.28 32.71 -43.34
C LYS A 25 16.11 33.65 -42.99
N THR A 26 15.49 34.29 -44.00
CA THR A 26 14.32 35.15 -43.79
C THR A 26 13.10 34.34 -43.37
N MET A 27 12.87 33.17 -43.97
CA MET A 27 11.78 32.25 -43.60
C MET A 27 11.90 31.75 -42.15
N LYS A 28 13.10 31.32 -41.70
CA LYS A 28 13.32 30.90 -40.31
C LYS A 28 13.08 32.01 -39.29
N CYS A 29 13.43 33.25 -39.65
CA CYS A 29 13.22 34.41 -38.78
C CYS A 29 11.72 34.76 -38.67
N TRP A 30 10.99 34.62 -39.78
CA TRP A 30 9.55 34.87 -39.84
C TRP A 30 8.75 33.89 -38.97
N TYR A 31 9.07 32.60 -39.02
CA TYR A 31 8.43 31.58 -38.18
C TYR A 31 8.64 31.82 -36.67
N ARG A 32 9.88 32.15 -36.26
CA ARG A 32 10.15 32.51 -34.85
C ARG A 32 9.41 33.77 -34.42
N LYS A 33 9.29 34.77 -35.31
CA LYS A 33 8.57 36.01 -35.03
C LYS A 33 7.06 35.75 -34.88
N GLN A 34 6.50 34.82 -35.66
CA GLN A 34 5.10 34.44 -35.58
C GLN A 34 4.77 33.70 -34.27
N ILE A 35 5.59 32.75 -33.83
CA ILE A 35 5.41 32.09 -32.52
C ILE A 35 5.54 33.08 -31.36
N LYS A 36 6.45 34.05 -31.48
CA LYS A 36 6.67 35.07 -30.44
C LYS A 36 5.48 36.05 -30.32
N GLY A 37 4.75 36.31 -31.41
CA GLY A 37 3.54 37.12 -31.40
C GLY A 37 2.33 36.42 -30.77
N MET A 38 2.19 35.11 -30.99
CA MET A 38 1.12 34.32 -30.38
C MET A 38 1.29 34.13 -28.86
N LEU A 39 2.53 34.18 -28.36
CA LEU A 39 2.84 34.09 -26.92
C LEU A 39 2.74 35.44 -26.18
N SER A 40 2.53 36.55 -26.91
CA SER A 40 2.41 37.90 -26.32
C SER A 40 0.97 38.39 -26.17
N GLU A 41 -0.01 37.61 -26.63
CA GLU A 41 -1.44 37.92 -26.47
C GLU A 41 -1.94 37.28 -25.15
N GLU A 42 -2.14 38.09 -24.11
CA GLU A 42 -2.54 37.62 -22.78
C GLU A 42 -4.00 37.13 -22.71
N GLU A 43 -4.83 37.50 -23.70
CA GLU A 43 -6.28 37.27 -23.71
C GLU A 43 -6.66 35.77 -23.80
N GLY A 44 -5.81 34.93 -24.39
CA GLY A 44 -6.00 33.46 -24.48
C GLY A 44 -5.24 32.64 -23.44
N MET A 45 -4.30 33.25 -22.72
CA MET A 45 -3.44 32.58 -21.75
C MET A 45 -4.19 32.20 -20.46
N THR A 46 -5.15 33.03 -20.04
CA THR A 46 -5.96 32.83 -18.82
C THR A 46 -6.80 31.56 -18.85
N LEU A 47 -7.39 31.22 -20.00
CA LEU A 47 -8.16 29.98 -20.18
C LEU A 47 -7.27 28.73 -20.05
N VAL A 48 -6.08 28.78 -20.64
CA VAL A 48 -5.10 27.68 -20.60
C VAL A 48 -4.58 27.48 -19.17
N GLU A 49 -4.34 28.57 -18.44
CA GLU A 49 -3.90 28.53 -17.04
C GLU A 49 -4.94 27.91 -16.11
N VAL A 50 -6.22 28.27 -16.28
CA VAL A 50 -7.33 27.66 -15.52
C VAL A 50 -7.45 26.17 -15.85
N LEU A 51 -7.34 25.80 -17.12
CA LEU A 51 -7.39 24.40 -17.55
C LEU A 51 -6.22 23.59 -16.99
N ALA A 52 -5.00 24.14 -17.03
CA ALA A 52 -3.82 23.52 -16.43
C ALA A 52 -3.96 23.37 -14.90
N SER A 53 -4.52 24.37 -14.23
CA SER A 53 -4.75 24.36 -12.78
C SER A 53 -5.76 23.28 -12.38
N ILE A 54 -6.86 23.14 -13.12
CA ILE A 54 -7.85 22.08 -12.88
C ILE A 54 -7.24 20.70 -13.12
N LEU A 55 -6.44 20.55 -14.18
CA LEU A 55 -5.74 19.28 -14.46
C LEU A 55 -4.78 18.91 -13.32
N LEU A 56 -3.92 19.85 -12.89
CA LEU A 56 -3.00 19.62 -11.78
C LEU A 56 -3.73 19.33 -10.48
N LEU A 57 -4.80 20.08 -10.19
CA LEU A 57 -5.62 19.85 -9.00
C LEU A 57 -6.29 18.46 -9.04
N SER A 58 -6.80 18.03 -10.19
CA SER A 58 -7.42 16.71 -10.33
C SER A 58 -6.42 15.56 -10.13
N LEU A 59 -5.19 15.72 -10.61
CA LEU A 59 -4.11 14.76 -10.39
C LEU A 59 -3.77 14.65 -8.90
N ILE A 60 -3.69 15.78 -8.21
CA ILE A 60 -3.48 15.81 -6.77
C ILE A 60 -4.63 15.10 -6.05
N ILE A 61 -5.88 15.51 -6.28
CA ILE A 61 -7.05 14.94 -5.59
C ILE A 61 -7.15 13.42 -5.77
N THR A 62 -6.96 12.93 -6.99
CA THR A 62 -7.06 11.49 -7.28
C THR A 62 -5.98 10.67 -6.56
N THR A 63 -4.76 11.19 -6.45
CA THR A 63 -3.70 10.51 -5.69
C THR A 63 -4.03 10.42 -4.20
N PHE A 64 -4.56 11.50 -3.60
CA PHE A 64 -4.91 11.53 -2.18
C PHE A 64 -6.18 10.74 -1.84
N LEU A 65 -7.14 10.64 -2.76
CA LEU A 65 -8.39 9.89 -2.53
C LEU A 65 -8.12 8.41 -2.20
N SER A 66 -7.12 7.83 -2.88
CA SER A 66 -6.71 6.45 -2.65
C SER A 66 -6.15 6.22 -1.24
N PHE A 67 -5.57 7.24 -0.60
CA PHE A 67 -5.07 7.12 0.76
C PHE A 67 -6.19 7.06 1.78
N PHE A 68 -7.30 7.79 1.59
CA PHE A 68 -8.45 7.72 2.50
C PHE A 68 -9.11 6.35 2.48
N ILE A 69 -9.28 5.75 1.30
CA ILE A 69 -9.83 4.39 1.15
C ILE A 69 -8.93 3.37 1.86
N GLN A 70 -7.62 3.50 1.67
CA GLN A 70 -6.65 2.62 2.32
C GLN A 70 -6.63 2.81 3.84
N ALA A 71 -6.68 4.05 4.33
CA ALA A 71 -6.73 4.35 5.76
C ALA A 71 -7.96 3.72 6.43
N ALA A 72 -9.15 3.86 5.83
CA ALA A 72 -10.36 3.23 6.33
C ALA A 72 -10.25 1.69 6.39
N LYS A 73 -9.69 1.08 5.33
CA LYS A 73 -9.46 -0.37 5.28
C LYS A 73 -8.48 -0.83 6.36
N ILE A 74 -7.36 -0.13 6.53
CA ILE A 74 -6.33 -0.45 7.53
C ILE A 74 -6.89 -0.29 8.93
N ASN A 75 -7.69 0.74 9.19
CA ASN A 75 -8.30 0.96 10.49
C ASN A 75 -9.22 -0.22 10.88
N ASN A 76 -10.14 -0.60 10.00
CA ASN A 76 -11.04 -1.74 10.25
C ASN A 76 -10.28 -3.07 10.41
N GLN A 77 -9.21 -3.27 9.64
CA GLN A 77 -8.34 -4.45 9.79
C GLN A 77 -7.61 -4.45 11.13
N THR A 78 -7.09 -3.29 11.55
CA THR A 78 -6.42 -3.10 12.83
C THR A 78 -7.38 -3.36 13.98
N ASP A 79 -8.61 -2.85 13.92
CA ASP A 79 -9.64 -3.08 14.93
C ASP A 79 -9.93 -4.59 15.09
N THR A 80 -10.08 -5.29 13.96
CA THR A 80 -10.33 -6.75 13.95
C THR A 80 -9.16 -7.53 14.57
N VAL A 81 -7.92 -7.15 14.25
CA VAL A 81 -6.71 -7.80 14.80
C VAL A 81 -6.56 -7.50 16.28
N ASN A 82 -6.83 -6.27 16.71
CA ASN A 82 -6.78 -5.87 18.12
C ASN A 82 -7.81 -6.65 18.94
N GLU A 83 -9.06 -6.70 18.48
CA GLU A 83 -10.12 -7.48 19.14
C GLU A 83 -9.75 -8.97 19.24
N ALA A 84 -9.26 -9.58 18.16
CA ALA A 84 -8.81 -10.97 18.17
C ALA A 84 -7.65 -11.20 19.15
N THR A 85 -6.76 -10.22 19.28
CA THR A 85 -5.61 -10.27 20.21
C THR A 85 -6.09 -10.17 21.66
N PHE A 86 -7.04 -9.30 21.98
CA PHE A 86 -7.62 -9.22 23.32
C PHE A 86 -8.32 -10.52 23.70
N ILE A 87 -9.10 -11.10 22.79
CA ILE A 87 -9.73 -12.41 23.01
C ILE A 87 -8.65 -13.47 23.25
N ALA A 88 -7.60 -13.50 22.44
CA ALA A 88 -6.52 -14.49 22.61
C ALA A 88 -5.81 -14.35 23.97
N GLN A 89 -5.59 -13.10 24.42
CA GLN A 89 -4.99 -12.80 25.72
C GLN A 89 -5.87 -13.30 26.87
N GLU A 90 -7.16 -12.96 26.86
CA GLU A 90 -8.12 -13.42 27.87
C GLU A 90 -8.14 -14.94 27.97
N GLN A 91 -8.15 -15.64 26.84
CA GLN A 91 -8.16 -17.11 26.81
C GLN A 91 -6.85 -17.74 27.31
N ILE A 92 -5.70 -17.10 27.06
CA ILE A 92 -4.42 -17.54 27.64
C ILE A 92 -4.37 -17.32 29.15
N GLU A 93 -4.93 -16.22 29.64
CA GLU A 93 -5.04 -15.95 31.08
C GLU A 93 -5.95 -16.97 31.77
N LEU A 94 -7.12 -17.27 31.17
CA LEU A 94 -8.02 -18.33 31.64
C LEU A 94 -7.34 -19.71 31.65
N LEU A 95 -6.62 -20.03 30.57
CA LEU A 95 -5.88 -21.29 30.47
C LEU A 95 -4.79 -21.40 31.56
N THR A 96 -4.10 -20.30 31.83
CA THR A 96 -3.08 -20.23 32.89
C THR A 96 -3.69 -20.33 34.29
N TYR A 97 -4.89 -19.78 34.47
CA TYR A 97 -5.65 -19.93 35.70
C TYR A 97 -6.02 -21.40 35.93
N TYR A 98 -6.63 -22.06 34.94
CA TYR A 98 -7.02 -23.47 35.04
C TYR A 98 -5.83 -24.40 35.21
N SER A 99 -4.66 -24.12 34.62
CA SER A 99 -3.49 -24.95 34.84
C SER A 99 -2.99 -24.94 36.30
N LYS A 100 -3.37 -23.92 37.08
CA LYS A 100 -3.01 -23.79 38.50
C LYS A 100 -4.08 -24.33 39.44
N THR A 101 -5.34 -24.37 39.02
CA THR A 101 -6.49 -24.68 39.87
C THR A 101 -7.16 -26.00 39.53
N GLU A 102 -6.96 -26.54 38.33
CA GLU A 102 -7.67 -27.69 37.80
C GLU A 102 -6.72 -28.74 37.19
N SER A 103 -7.22 -29.97 37.03
CA SER A 103 -6.49 -31.01 36.28
C SER A 103 -6.47 -30.72 34.78
N VAL A 104 -5.58 -31.39 34.04
CA VAL A 104 -5.44 -31.26 32.59
C VAL A 104 -6.76 -31.61 31.87
N GLU A 105 -7.43 -32.67 32.31
CA GLU A 105 -8.67 -33.18 31.71
C GLU A 105 -9.81 -32.18 31.92
N LYS A 106 -9.94 -31.66 33.14
CA LYS A 106 -10.98 -30.67 33.46
C LYS A 106 -10.73 -29.36 32.71
N THR A 107 -9.48 -28.91 32.64
CA THR A 107 -9.08 -27.74 31.84
C THR A 107 -9.49 -27.91 30.38
N LYS A 108 -9.21 -29.07 29.77
CA LYS A 108 -9.56 -29.34 28.37
C LYS A 108 -11.08 -29.25 28.14
N SER A 109 -11.89 -29.81 29.05
CA SER A 109 -13.35 -29.75 28.95
C SER A 109 -13.93 -28.34 29.11
N LEU A 110 -13.36 -27.54 30.02
CA LEU A 110 -13.76 -26.14 30.23
C LEU A 110 -13.43 -25.30 29.00
N MET A 111 -12.24 -25.47 28.43
CA MET A 111 -11.85 -24.74 27.23
C MET A 111 -12.68 -25.09 26.00
N GLU A 112 -13.10 -26.34 25.83
CA GLU A 112 -13.99 -26.76 24.73
C GLU A 112 -15.38 -26.10 24.84
N THR A 113 -15.86 -25.88 26.07
CA THR A 113 -17.13 -25.20 26.34
C THR A 113 -17.04 -23.70 26.06
N GLU A 114 -15.99 -23.03 26.54
CA GLU A 114 -15.76 -21.59 26.35
C GLU A 114 -15.40 -21.23 24.88
N SER A 115 -14.73 -22.14 24.17
CA SER A 115 -14.38 -21.97 22.75
C SER A 115 -15.60 -21.94 21.81
N SER A 116 -16.77 -22.38 22.31
CA SER A 116 -18.03 -22.41 21.56
C SER A 116 -18.83 -21.10 21.66
N GLY A 117 -18.36 -20.12 22.45
CA GLY A 117 -18.97 -18.80 22.55
C GLY A 117 -18.62 -17.91 21.35
N THR A 118 -19.53 -17.79 20.38
CA THR A 118 -19.43 -16.78 19.31
C THR A 118 -19.71 -15.38 19.86
N ASN A 119 -18.73 -14.78 20.51
CA ASN A 119 -18.71 -13.32 20.66
C ASN A 119 -18.18 -12.71 19.35
N SER A 120 -18.90 -11.73 18.81
CA SER A 120 -18.51 -10.89 17.65
C SER A 120 -18.11 -11.60 16.34
N GLY A 121 -18.51 -12.88 16.17
CA GLY A 121 -18.25 -13.70 14.98
C GLY A 121 -16.87 -14.34 14.93
N PHE A 122 -16.11 -14.29 16.04
CA PHE A 122 -14.85 -14.99 16.17
C PHE A 122 -15.06 -16.45 16.59
N GLN A 123 -14.19 -17.31 16.06
CA GLN A 123 -14.05 -18.72 16.40
C GLN A 123 -12.74 -18.89 17.16
N ILE A 124 -12.85 -19.39 18.39
CA ILE A 124 -11.72 -19.62 19.28
C ILE A 124 -11.38 -21.11 19.21
N LYS A 125 -10.09 -21.43 19.08
CA LYS A 125 -9.59 -22.81 19.15
C LYS A 125 -8.47 -22.87 20.16
N THR A 126 -8.61 -23.78 21.10
CA THR A 126 -7.71 -23.93 22.23
C THR A 126 -7.11 -25.34 22.19
N GLY A 127 -5.83 -25.44 22.49
CA GLY A 127 -5.10 -26.70 22.40
C GLY A 127 -4.05 -26.83 23.50
N LEU A 128 -3.96 -28.00 24.08
CA LEU A 128 -2.92 -28.36 25.06
C LEU A 128 -2.11 -29.52 24.49
N VAL A 129 -0.81 -29.31 24.31
CA VAL A 129 0.13 -30.32 23.84
C VAL A 129 1.16 -30.57 24.93
N LYS A 130 1.32 -31.83 25.35
CA LYS A 130 2.34 -32.20 26.35
C LYS A 130 3.74 -32.04 25.75
N SER A 131 4.59 -31.25 26.40
CA SER A 131 5.96 -30.93 25.95
C SER A 131 7.06 -31.45 26.90
N GLY A 132 6.69 -32.07 28.02
CA GLY A 132 7.59 -32.69 29.01
C GLY A 132 6.80 -33.57 29.99
N GLU A 133 7.36 -33.92 31.16
CA GLU A 133 6.65 -34.78 32.14
C GLU A 133 5.43 -34.06 32.75
N THR A 134 5.62 -32.83 33.22
CA THR A 134 4.58 -31.95 33.82
C THR A 134 4.36 -30.66 33.03
N LEU A 135 5.10 -30.46 31.94
CA LEU A 135 5.05 -29.25 31.11
C LEU A 135 4.16 -29.43 29.87
N TYR A 136 3.30 -28.47 29.64
CA TYR A 136 2.38 -28.41 28.52
C TYR A 136 2.53 -27.08 27.77
N THR A 137 2.33 -27.13 26.46
CA THR A 137 2.17 -25.95 25.62
C THR A 137 0.69 -25.71 25.38
N GLY A 138 0.21 -24.59 25.92
CA GLY A 138 -1.12 -24.06 25.64
C GLY A 138 -1.09 -23.21 24.38
N THR A 139 -2.02 -23.45 23.47
CA THR A 139 -2.17 -22.72 22.22
C THR A 139 -3.59 -22.17 22.14
N VAL A 140 -3.72 -20.90 21.75
CA VAL A 140 -5.00 -20.25 21.50
C VAL A 140 -4.94 -19.63 20.12
N THR A 141 -5.91 -19.97 19.26
CA THR A 141 -6.05 -19.42 17.92
C THR A 141 -7.41 -18.77 17.79
N VAL A 142 -7.43 -17.50 17.41
CA VAL A 142 -8.65 -16.72 17.18
C VAL A 142 -8.78 -16.44 15.68
N SER A 143 -9.89 -16.87 15.12
CA SER A 143 -10.17 -16.79 13.68
C SER A 143 -11.53 -16.19 13.39
N LYS A 144 -11.67 -15.51 12.26
CA LYS A 144 -12.94 -14.95 11.77
C LYS A 144 -13.03 -15.22 10.28
N GLU A 145 -14.18 -15.71 9.82
CA GLU A 145 -14.40 -16.05 8.40
C GLU A 145 -13.32 -17.00 7.82
N GLY A 146 -12.79 -17.91 8.64
CA GLY A 146 -11.75 -18.86 8.23
C GLY A 146 -10.33 -18.29 8.17
N LYS A 147 -10.12 -16.99 8.46
CA LYS A 147 -8.80 -16.38 8.57
C LYS A 147 -8.37 -16.27 10.02
N VAL A 148 -7.14 -16.64 10.33
CA VAL A 148 -6.53 -16.42 11.65
C VAL A 148 -6.15 -14.96 11.80
N HIS A 149 -6.59 -14.33 12.90
CA HIS A 149 -6.30 -12.94 13.21
C HIS A 149 -5.36 -12.79 14.41
N ALA A 150 -5.40 -13.74 15.35
CA ALA A 150 -4.46 -13.81 16.46
C ALA A 150 -4.15 -15.26 16.82
N GLN A 151 -2.92 -15.50 17.25
CA GLN A 151 -2.47 -16.77 17.79
C GLN A 151 -1.50 -16.49 18.93
N MET A 152 -1.70 -17.15 20.07
CA MET A 152 -0.84 -17.03 21.24
C MET A 152 -0.50 -18.40 21.79
N GLU A 153 0.71 -18.48 22.36
CA GLU A 153 1.23 -19.69 22.96
C GLU A 153 1.76 -19.38 24.36
N THR A 154 1.56 -20.32 25.27
CA THR A 154 2.08 -20.23 26.63
C THR A 154 2.59 -21.60 27.10
N ARG A 155 3.52 -21.60 28.05
CA ARG A 155 4.03 -22.80 28.70
C ARG A 155 3.44 -22.91 30.09
N LEU A 156 2.85 -24.07 30.38
CA LEU A 156 2.06 -24.30 31.58
C LEU A 156 2.59 -25.54 32.28
N SER A 157 2.87 -25.41 33.56
CA SER A 157 3.03 -26.54 34.47
C SER A 157 1.69 -26.78 35.15
N PHE A 158 1.16 -27.98 35.03
CA PHE A 158 -0.01 -28.39 35.83
C PHE A 158 0.48 -28.88 37.19
N ARG A 159 -0.21 -28.46 38.26
CA ARG A 159 0.07 -28.98 39.60
C ARG A 159 -0.23 -30.47 39.63
N THR A 160 0.66 -31.25 40.23
CA THR A 160 0.44 -32.69 40.39
C THR A 160 -0.44 -32.89 41.62
N ALA A 161 -1.18 -34.01 41.72
CA ALA A 161 -2.07 -34.28 42.85
C ALA A 161 -1.37 -34.19 44.23
N GLU A 162 -0.04 -34.36 44.26
CA GLU A 162 0.82 -34.21 45.45
C GLU A 162 0.96 -32.75 45.95
N ASP A 163 0.67 -31.74 45.12
CA ASP A 163 0.80 -30.32 45.50
C ASP A 163 -0.48 -29.72 46.12
N LEU A 164 -1.54 -30.53 46.32
CA LEU A 164 -2.85 -30.10 46.80
C LEU A 164 -3.15 -30.52 48.26
N GLU A 165 -2.19 -31.16 48.95
CA GLU A 165 -2.34 -31.64 50.34
C GLU A 165 -1.78 -30.68 51.42
N ASP A 166 -1.26 -29.51 51.05
CA ASP A 166 -0.75 -28.48 51.98
C ASP A 166 -1.69 -27.27 52.14
#